data_AF-A0A419DD85-F1
#
_entry.id   AF-A0A419DD85-F1
#
_cell.length_a   1.000
_cell.length_b   1.000
_cell.length_c   1.000
_cell.angle_alpha   90.00
_cell.angle_beta   90.00
_cell.angle_gamma   90.00
#
_symmetry.space_group_name_H-M   'P 1'
#
loop_
_entity.id
_entity.type
_entity.pdbx_description
1 polymer ?
#
loop_
_entity_poly.entity_id
_entity_poly.type
_entity_poly.pdbx_seq_one_letter_code
_entity_poly.pdbx_strand_id
1 'polypeptide(L)'
;MIKRRIYSVADKITWLTHEFTVHLHGEQWNNVAGIYIFAGLNRLNQWTPLYIGQAGSFQDRIPSHEQWDKARSLGATHVHAKVVQLQPQRDSIEKQLIQAFQPRLNTQLK
;
A
#
# COMPACT_ATOMS: atom_id res chain seq x y z
N MET A 1 -12.31 -22.34 -24.20
CA MET A 1 -13.41 -21.48 -23.71
C MET A 1 -12.98 -20.86 -22.39
N ILE A 2 -12.45 -19.64 -22.39
CA ILE A 2 -12.04 -18.96 -21.15
C ILE A 2 -13.25 -18.13 -20.70
N LYS A 3 -13.94 -18.58 -19.65
CA LYS A 3 -14.92 -17.73 -18.95
C LYS A 3 -14.13 -16.60 -18.29
N ARG A 4 -13.98 -15.46 -18.98
CA ARG A 4 -13.62 -14.20 -18.34
C ARG A 4 -14.68 -13.94 -17.29
N ARG A 5 -14.30 -14.04 -16.01
CA ARG A 5 -15.17 -13.63 -14.91
C ARG A 5 -15.25 -12.11 -14.98
N ILE A 6 -16.39 -11.59 -15.41
CA ILE A 6 -16.66 -10.16 -15.50
C ILE A 6 -17.27 -9.75 -14.15
N TYR A 7 -16.77 -8.63 -13.62
CA TYR A 7 -17.06 -7.94 -12.35
C TYR A 7 -16.45 -8.56 -11.07
N SER A 8 -15.63 -7.78 -10.35
CA SER A 8 -15.39 -8.02 -8.92
C SER A 8 -14.94 -6.74 -8.24
N VAL A 9 -15.51 -6.50 -7.05
CA VAL A 9 -15.15 -5.45 -6.09
C VAL A 9 -13.63 -5.27 -6.06
N ALA A 10 -13.12 -4.04 -6.07
CA ALA A 10 -11.68 -3.83 -5.92
C ALA A 10 -11.20 -4.60 -4.68
N ASP A 11 -10.26 -5.53 -4.86
CA ASP A 11 -9.84 -6.46 -3.81
C ASP A 11 -9.47 -5.68 -2.55
N LYS A 12 -10.04 -6.08 -1.42
CA LYS A 12 -9.82 -5.40 -0.13
C LYS A 12 -8.95 -6.25 0.78
N ILE A 13 -8.15 -5.57 1.59
CA ILE A 13 -7.33 -6.20 2.62
C ILE A 13 -7.33 -5.31 3.87
N THR A 14 -7.21 -5.95 5.04
CA THR A 14 -7.17 -5.25 6.31
C THR A 14 -5.77 -5.35 6.90
N TRP A 15 -5.19 -4.18 7.22
CA TRP A 15 -4.00 -4.07 8.06
C TRP A 15 -4.40 -3.47 9.39
N LEU A 16 -4.18 -4.20 10.49
CA LEU A 16 -4.77 -3.89 11.81
C LEU A 16 -6.30 -3.75 11.72
N THR A 17 -6.83 -2.54 11.85
CA THR A 17 -8.27 -2.21 11.76
C THR A 17 -8.61 -1.39 10.52
N HIS A 18 -7.65 -1.21 9.61
CA HIS A 18 -7.79 -0.35 8.45
C HIS A 18 -7.95 -1.17 7.18
N GLU A 19 -9.08 -1.00 6.49
CA GLU A 19 -9.28 -1.54 5.15
C GLU A 19 -8.57 -0.70 4.08
N PHE A 20 -7.89 -1.39 3.17
CA PHE A 20 -7.19 -0.87 2.00
C PHE A 20 -7.74 -1.53 0.73
N THR A 21 -7.71 -0.78 -0.37
CA THR A 21 -7.87 -1.33 -1.72
C THR A 21 -6.54 -1.85 -2.23
N VAL A 22 -6.53 -3.02 -2.86
CA VAL A 22 -5.36 -3.63 -3.48
C VAL A 22 -5.27 -3.18 -4.93
N HIS A 23 -4.11 -2.63 -5.30
CA HIS A 23 -3.80 -2.17 -6.65
C HIS A 23 -2.52 -2.81 -7.16
N LEU A 24 -2.41 -3.00 -8.47
CA LEU A 24 -1.11 -3.18 -9.11
C LEU A 24 -0.38 -1.82 -9.14
N HIS A 25 0.95 -1.82 -8.99
CA HIS A 25 1.73 -0.58 -8.97
C HIS A 25 1.57 0.27 -10.24
N GLY A 26 1.44 -0.39 -11.41
CA GLY A 26 1.32 0.28 -12.71
C GLY A 26 -0.06 0.85 -13.03
N GLU A 27 -1.01 0.82 -12.08
CA GLU A 27 -2.32 1.43 -12.26
C GLU A 27 -2.26 2.97 -12.28
N GLN A 28 -3.31 3.58 -12.82
CA GLN A 28 -3.50 5.02 -12.77
C GLN A 28 -4.00 5.43 -11.38
N TRP A 29 -3.46 6.51 -10.85
CA TRP A 29 -3.76 6.99 -9.50
C TRP A 29 -4.53 8.31 -9.55
N ASN A 30 -5.54 8.43 -8.69
CA ASN A 30 -6.31 9.66 -8.52
C ASN A 30 -5.55 10.66 -7.65
N ASN A 31 -5.81 11.96 -7.85
CA ASN A 31 -5.31 13.04 -7.00
C ASN A 31 -6.08 13.08 -5.67
N VAL A 32 -5.78 12.14 -4.78
CA VAL A 32 -6.37 12.02 -3.44
C VAL A 32 -5.30 11.69 -2.41
N ALA A 33 -5.49 12.20 -1.20
CA ALA A 33 -4.57 11.95 -0.10
C ALA A 33 -4.87 10.62 0.62
N GLY A 34 -3.84 10.01 1.21
CA GLY A 34 -4.03 8.78 1.97
C GLY A 34 -2.75 8.05 2.39
N ILE A 35 -2.92 6.80 2.81
CA ILE A 35 -1.86 5.86 3.19
C ILE A 35 -1.68 4.83 2.08
N TYR A 36 -0.44 4.46 1.79
CA TYR A 36 -0.10 3.37 0.88
C TYR A 36 0.89 2.40 1.52
N ILE A 37 0.83 1.15 1.08
CA ILE A 37 1.70 0.07 1.52
C ILE A 37 2.20 -0.67 0.28
N PHE A 38 3.51 -0.71 0.09
CA PHE A 38 4.11 -1.60 -0.90
C PHE A 38 4.18 -3.00 -0.30
N ALA A 39 3.48 -3.95 -0.91
CA ALA A 39 3.26 -5.27 -0.35
C ALA A 39 3.55 -6.38 -1.37
N GLY A 40 4.01 -7.51 -0.85
CA GLY A 40 4.20 -8.75 -1.58
C GLY A 40 3.65 -9.94 -0.81
N LEU A 41 3.44 -11.07 -1.47
CA LEU A 41 3.07 -12.32 -0.82
C LEU A 41 4.33 -13.09 -0.40
N ASN A 42 4.34 -13.60 0.83
CA ASN A 42 5.38 -14.52 1.29
C ASN A 42 5.09 -15.96 0.78
N ARG A 43 5.97 -16.91 1.14
CA ARG A 43 5.84 -18.34 0.74
C ARG A 43 4.59 -19.03 1.29
N LEU A 44 3.93 -18.44 2.28
CA LEU A 44 2.68 -18.92 2.88
C LEU A 44 1.44 -18.21 2.28
N ASN A 45 1.60 -17.47 1.18
CA ASN A 45 0.56 -16.64 0.56
C ASN A 45 -0.05 -15.60 1.52
N GLN A 46 0.77 -15.06 2.45
CA GLN A 46 0.37 -13.97 3.32
C GLN A 46 1.03 -12.66 2.88
N TRP A 47 0.27 -11.56 2.95
CA TRP A 47 0.79 -10.23 2.65
C TRP A 47 1.89 -9.83 3.63
N THR A 48 2.99 -9.32 3.09
CA THR A 48 4.12 -8.76 3.83
C THR A 48 4.30 -7.30 3.41
N PRO A 49 4.24 -6.35 4.36
CA PRO A 49 4.49 -4.95 4.05
C PRO A 49 6.00 -4.71 3.97
N LEU A 50 6.44 -4.08 2.89
CA LEU A 50 7.86 -3.80 2.65
C LEU A 50 8.19 -2.33 2.86
N TYR A 51 7.23 -1.45 2.59
CA TYR A 51 7.28 -0.02 2.87
C TYR A 51 5.87 0.50 3.14
N ILE A 52 5.72 1.38 4.10
CA ILE A 52 4.48 2.10 4.43
C ILE A 52 4.76 3.59 4.38
N GLY A 53 3.86 4.34 3.76
CA GLY A 53 3.98 5.79 3.71
C GLY A 53 2.62 6.47 3.55
N GLN A 54 2.65 7.79 3.62
CA GLN A 54 1.50 8.64 3.33
C GLN A 54 1.76 9.60 2.16
N ALA A 55 0.68 10.12 1.57
CA ALA A 55 0.73 11.08 0.48
C ALA A 55 -0.38 12.14 0.62
N GLY A 56 -0.09 13.37 0.20
CA GLY A 56 -1.11 14.38 -0.09
C GLY A 56 -1.83 14.14 -1.43
N SER A 57 -1.19 13.41 -2.34
CA SER A 57 -1.71 13.00 -3.64
C SER A 57 -1.09 11.66 -4.04
N PHE A 58 -1.92 10.64 -4.23
CA PHE A 58 -1.45 9.36 -4.77
C PHE A 58 -0.96 9.47 -6.21
N GLN A 59 -1.60 10.33 -7.02
CA GLN A 59 -1.19 10.62 -8.39
C GLN A 59 0.26 11.09 -8.47
N ASP A 60 0.67 11.96 -7.56
CA ASP A 60 2.02 12.53 -7.57
C ASP A 60 3.05 11.61 -6.90
N ARG A 61 2.63 10.90 -5.83
CA ARG A 61 3.57 10.18 -4.96
C ARG A 61 3.91 8.77 -5.43
N ILE A 62 2.96 8.02 -5.98
CA ILE A 62 3.14 6.58 -6.20
C ILE A 62 3.91 6.24 -7.48
N PRO A 63 3.59 6.81 -8.66
CA PRO A 63 4.22 6.40 -9.93
C PRO A 63 5.76 6.54 -9.96
N SER A 64 6.31 7.50 -9.23
CA SER A 64 7.74 7.83 -9.18
C SER A 64 8.38 7.58 -7.81
N HIS A 65 7.74 6.77 -6.96
CA HIS A 65 8.18 6.59 -5.58
C HIS A 65 9.57 5.94 -5.49
N GLU A 66 10.51 6.61 -4.82
CA GLU A 66 11.93 6.22 -4.77
C GLU A 66 12.20 4.85 -4.13
N GLN A 67 11.32 4.41 -3.22
CA GLN A 67 11.40 3.10 -2.58
C GLN A 67 10.81 1.95 -3.41
N TRP A 68 10.10 2.22 -4.51
CA TRP A 68 9.40 1.16 -5.25
C TRP A 68 10.35 0.10 -5.78
N ASP A 69 11.45 0.50 -6.44
CA ASP A 69 12.38 -0.48 -7.01
C ASP A 69 13.02 -1.37 -5.96
N LYS A 70 13.36 -0.80 -4.79
CA LYS A 70 13.84 -1.57 -3.65
C LYS A 70 12.76 -2.51 -3.12
N ALA A 71 11.53 -2.03 -2.94
CA ALA A 71 10.42 -2.86 -2.49
C ALA A 71 10.15 -4.01 -3.46
N ARG A 72 10.16 -3.75 -4.77
CA ARG A 72 10.00 -4.74 -5.84
C ARG A 72 11.09 -5.80 -5.80
N SER A 73 12.35 -5.42 -5.59
CA SER A 73 13.46 -6.38 -5.42
C SER A 73 13.29 -7.29 -4.19
N LEU A 74 12.54 -6.84 -3.18
CA LEU A 74 12.18 -7.60 -1.99
C LEU A 74 10.87 -8.39 -2.12
N GLY A 75 10.24 -8.37 -3.30
CA GLY A 75 9.03 -9.12 -3.60
C GLY A 75 7.74 -8.30 -3.61
N ALA A 76 7.79 -6.97 -3.53
CA ALA A 76 6.60 -6.14 -3.69
C ALA A 76 6.00 -6.33 -5.09
N THR A 77 4.70 -6.54 -5.14
CA THR A 77 3.92 -6.71 -6.37
C THR A 77 2.71 -5.78 -6.42
N HIS A 78 2.23 -5.35 -5.26
CA HIS A 78 1.01 -4.57 -5.12
C HIS A 78 1.23 -3.32 -4.27
N VAL A 79 0.31 -2.38 -4.42
CA VAL A 79 0.15 -1.21 -3.57
C VAL A 79 -1.20 -1.32 -2.89
N HIS A 80 -1.22 -1.40 -1.55
CA HIS A 80 -2.46 -1.35 -0.79
C HIS A 80 -2.70 0.09 -0.40
N ALA A 81 -3.79 0.70 -0.85
CA ALA A 81 -4.06 2.13 -0.68
C ALA A 81 -5.36 2.40 0.11
N LYS A 82 -5.30 3.38 1.01
CA LYS A 82 -6.43 3.86 1.79
C LYS A 82 -6.52 5.37 1.69
N VAL A 83 -7.63 5.87 1.15
CA VAL A 83 -7.91 7.31 1.12
C VAL A 83 -8.17 7.82 2.52
N VAL A 84 -7.43 8.86 2.93
CA VAL A 84 -7.54 9.53 4.23
C VAL A 84 -7.22 11.01 4.02
N GLN A 85 -8.25 11.87 4.12
CA GLN A 85 -8.13 13.28 3.75
C GLN A 85 -7.37 14.13 4.78
N LEU A 86 -7.57 13.85 6.07
CA LEU A 86 -7.00 14.66 7.15
C LEU A 86 -5.55 14.24 7.47
N GLN A 87 -4.63 15.20 7.45
CA GLN A 87 -3.20 14.97 7.77
C GLN A 87 -3.00 14.32 9.15
N PRO A 88 -3.65 14.77 10.26
CA PRO A 88 -3.45 14.15 11.56
C PRO A 88 -3.90 12.68 11.63
N GLN A 89 -4.92 12.31 10.84
CA GLN A 89 -5.34 10.92 10.75
C GLN A 89 -4.31 10.08 9.99
N ARG A 90 -3.71 10.62 8.92
CA ARG A 90 -2.64 9.93 8.22
C ARG A 90 -1.42 9.71 9.12
N ASP A 91 -1.01 10.74 9.87
CA ASP A 91 0.12 10.64 10.80
C ASP A 91 -0.09 9.53 11.84
N SER A 92 -1.31 9.47 12.41
CA SER A 92 -1.68 8.45 13.38
C SER A 92 -1.67 7.04 12.78
N ILE A 93 -2.27 6.86 11.60
CA ILE A 93 -2.35 5.56 10.94
C ILE A 93 -0.96 5.07 10.47
N GLU A 94 -0.18 5.95 9.84
CA GLU A 94 1.18 5.63 9.37
C GLU A 94 2.05 5.16 10.53
N LYS A 95 2.06 5.91 11.64
CA LYS A 95 2.82 5.54 12.84
C LYS A 95 2.38 4.19 13.40
N GLN A 96 1.08 3.96 13.57
CA GLN A 96 0.58 2.69 14.10
C GLN A 96 0.99 1.49 13.23
N LEU A 97 0.85 1.62 11.91
CA LEU A 97 1.20 0.56 10.97
C LEU A 97 2.71 0.29 10.94
N ILE A 98 3.54 1.33 10.88
CA ILE A 98 5.00 1.17 10.89
C ILE A 98 5.47 0.52 12.20
N GLN A 99 4.93 0.97 13.34
CA GLN A 99 5.32 0.42 14.64
C GLN A 99 4.91 -1.04 14.81
N ALA A 100 3.72 -1.41 14.32
CA ALA A 100 3.20 -2.77 14.43
C ALA A 100 3.92 -3.77 13.49
N PHE A 101 4.24 -3.36 12.25
CA PHE A 101 4.75 -4.28 11.23
C PHE A 101 6.25 -4.14 10.95
N GLN A 102 6.88 -3.06 11.40
CA GLN A 102 8.30 -2.76 11.23
C GLN A 102 8.83 -3.07 9.81
N PRO A 103 8.22 -2.52 8.73
CA PRO A 103 8.59 -2.88 7.37
C PRO A 103 10.07 -2.63 7.09
N ARG A 104 10.69 -3.51 6.31
CA ARG A 104 12.14 -3.52 6.10
C ARG A 104 12.69 -2.19 5.56
N LEU A 105 11.94 -1.50 4.69
CA LEU A 105 12.39 -0.25 4.07
C LEU A 105 11.99 1.01 4.83
N ASN A 106 11.17 0.91 5.87
CA ASN A 106 10.94 2.03 6.79
C ASN A 106 12.12 2.11 7.76
N THR A 107 12.66 3.31 7.93
CA THR A 107 13.66 3.64 8.97
C THR A 107 13.12 4.68 9.96
N GLN A 108 12.11 5.43 9.54
CA GLN A 108 11.34 6.34 10.36
C GLN A 108 10.32 5.61 11.25
N LEU A 109 9.89 6.26 12.33
CA LEU A 109 8.74 5.87 13.17
C LEU A 109 8.79 4.43 13.73
N LYS A 110 9.97 3.81 13.73
CA LYS A 110 10.19 2.48 14.32
C LYS A 110 10.08 2.50 15.84
#